data_AF-A0A842NGL9-F1
#
_entry.id   AF-A0A842NGL9-F1
#
_cell.length_a   1.000
_cell.length_b   1.000
_cell.length_c   1.000
_cell.angle_alpha   90.00
_cell.angle_beta   90.00
_cell.angle_gamma   90.00
#
_symmetry.space_group_name_H-M   'P 1'
#
loop_
_entity.id
_entity.type
_entity.pdbx_description
1 polymer ?
#
loop_
_entity_poly.entity_id
_entity_poly.type
_entity_poly.pdbx_seq_one_letter_code
_entity_poly.pdbx_strand_id
1 'polypeptide(L)' 'MNHLTIENNKCIIKLNKKFYPESIIDKAVKAFMKDYDISADKDKIIIKKKENENLEIVGYQFCDYLLSLIQEEGLI' A
#
# COMPACT_ATOMS: atom_id res chain seq x y z
N MET A 1 10.76 2.03 -8.01
CA MET A 1 10.94 0.87 -7.13
C MET A 1 10.33 1.22 -5.78
N ASN A 2 9.31 0.48 -5.34
CA ASN A 2 8.74 0.68 -4.02
C ASN A 2 9.70 0.13 -2.98
N HIS A 3 9.84 0.82 -1.85
CA HIS A 3 10.64 0.32 -0.74
C HIS A 3 9.72 -0.10 0.38
N LEU A 4 9.72 -1.40 0.67
CA LEU A 4 8.94 -2.00 1.74
C LEU A 4 9.85 -2.20 2.94
N THR A 5 9.43 -1.71 4.10
CA THR A 5 10.15 -1.79 5.36
C THR A 5 9.20 -2.31 6.43
N ILE A 6 9.61 -3.34 7.19
CA ILE A 6 8.80 -3.90 8.26
C ILE A 6 9.45 -3.52 9.60
N GLU A 7 8.75 -2.71 10.39
CA GLU A 7 9.23 -2.23 11.69
C GLU A 7 8.09 -2.22 12.70
N ASN A 8 8.35 -2.66 13.94
CA ASN A 8 7.44 -2.51 15.08
C ASN A 8 5.98 -2.94 14.78
N ASN A 9 5.78 -4.11 14.17
CA ASN A 9 4.46 -4.62 13.77
C ASN A 9 3.71 -3.75 12.73
N LYS A 10 4.45 -3.00 11.92
CA LYS A 10 3.93 -2.21 10.82
C LYS A 10 4.70 -2.51 9.55
N CYS A 11 3.99 -2.57 8.44
CA CYS A 11 4.54 -2.53 7.10
C CYS A 11 4.51 -1.08 6.62
N ILE A 12 5.67 -0.54 6.24
CA ILE A 12 5.85 0.80 5.73
C ILE A 12 6.24 0.68 4.26
N ILE A 13 5.42 1.24 3.37
CA ILE A 13 5.62 1.21 1.93
C ILE A 13 5.90 2.63 1.48
N LYS A 14 7.12 2.91 1.05
CA LYS A 14 7.47 4.18 0.38
C LYS A 14 7.07 4.08 -1.09
N LEU A 15 6.17 4.96 -1.50
CA LEU A 15 5.65 5.02 -2.87
C LEU A 15 6.37 6.11 -3.67
N ASN A 16 6.68 5.80 -4.93
CA ASN A 16 7.15 6.83 -5.86
C ASN A 16 5.95 7.59 -6.44
N LYS A 17 5.71 8.82 -5.95
CA LYS A 17 4.63 9.70 -6.42
C LYS A 17 4.61 9.99 -7.92
N LYS A 18 5.76 9.86 -8.60
CA LYS A 18 5.83 10.03 -10.06
C LYS A 18 5.18 8.86 -10.80
N PHE A 19 5.03 7.72 -10.14
CA PHE A 19 4.52 6.48 -10.71
C PHE A 19 3.09 6.18 -10.25
N TYR A 20 2.78 6.46 -8.98
CA TYR A 20 1.45 6.23 -8.41
C TYR A 20 0.69 7.57 -8.28
N PRO A 21 -0.37 7.81 -9.07
CA PRO A 21 -1.24 8.96 -8.89
C PRO A 21 -1.94 8.91 -7.53
N GLU A 22 -2.22 10.07 -6.95
CA GLU A 22 -2.88 10.18 -5.64
C GLU A 22 -4.27 9.52 -5.63
N SER A 23 -5.02 9.61 -6.74
CA SER A 23 -6.31 8.93 -6.91
C SER A 23 -6.23 7.40 -6.77
N ILE A 24 -5.17 6.79 -7.30
CA ILE A 24 -4.93 5.35 -7.24
C ILE A 24 -4.55 4.94 -5.82
N ILE A 25 -3.69 5.73 -5.17
CA ILE A 25 -3.29 5.52 -3.79
C ILE A 25 -4.52 5.57 -2.88
N ASP A 26 -5.39 6.57 -3.03
CA ASP A 26 -6.61 6.70 -2.24
C ASP A 26 -7.56 5.52 -2.42
N LYS A 27 -7.72 5.02 -3.65
CA LYS A 27 -8.51 3.81 -3.92
C LYS A 27 -7.94 2.59 -3.21
N ALA A 28 -6.62 2.39 -3.32
CA ALA A 28 -5.93 1.28 -2.66
C ALA A 28 -6.06 1.35 -1.13
N VAL A 29 -5.86 2.53 -0.55
CA VAL A 29 -5.99 2.75 0.90
C VAL A 29 -7.41 2.47 1.37
N LYS A 30 -8.43 2.97 0.67
CA LYS A 30 -9.83 2.73 1.03
C LYS A 30 -10.23 1.26 0.96
N ALA A 31 -9.69 0.51 -0.01
CA ALA A 31 -9.94 -0.92 -0.11
C ALA A 31 -9.37 -1.67 1.10
N PHE A 32 -8.11 -1.40 1.46
CA PHE A 32 -7.42 -2.07 2.57
C PHE A 32 -7.85 -1.57 3.96
N MET A 33 -8.39 -0.35 4.08
CA MET A 33 -8.95 0.17 5.35
C MET A 33 -10.05 -0.69 5.96
N LYS A 34 -10.72 -1.54 5.17
CA LYS A 34 -11.77 -2.44 5.67
C LYS A 34 -11.18 -3.51 6.59
N ASP A 35 -10.03 -4.05 6.20
CA ASP A 35 -9.43 -5.21 6.83
C ASP A 35 -8.19 -4.84 7.66
N TYR A 36 -7.59 -3.67 7.45
CA TYR A 36 -6.36 -3.25 8.10
C TYR A 36 -6.45 -1.83 8.68
N ASP A 37 -5.71 -1.58 9.77
CA ASP A 37 -5.43 -0.22 10.23
C ASP A 37 -4.30 0.35 9.38
N ILE A 38 -4.69 1.11 8.35
CA ILE A 38 -3.78 1.72 7.38
C ILE A 38 -3.78 3.24 7.54
N SER A 39 -2.60 3.84 7.44
CA SER A 39 -2.40 5.28 7.44
C SER A 39 -1.58 5.66 6.22
N ALA A 40 -2.07 6.62 5.45
CA ALA A 40 -1.33 7.19 4.32
C ALA A 40 -0.82 8.59 4.71
N ASP A 41 0.46 8.83 4.52
CA ASP A 41 1.07 10.16 4.66
C ASP A 41 1.90 10.42 3.43
N LYS A 42 1.59 11.49 2.68
CA LYS A 42 2.25 11.98 1.45
C LYS A 42 2.98 10.90 0.62
N ASP A 43 4.17 10.46 1.00
CA ASP A 43 5.04 9.52 0.29
C ASP A 43 5.08 8.08 0.85
N LYS A 44 4.28 7.76 1.87
CA LYS A 44 4.34 6.52 2.65
C LYS A 44 2.95 5.99 2.97
N ILE A 45 2.83 4.67 2.90
CA ILE A 45 1.69 3.92 3.41
C ILE A 45 2.16 3.09 4.60
N ILE A 46 1.43 3.13 5.70
CA ILE A 46 1.71 2.39 6.91
C ILE A 46 0.54 1.45 7.16
N ILE A 47 0.78 0.15 7.07
CA ILE A 47 -0.21 -0.90 7.35
C ILE A 47 0.16 -1.54 8.69
N LYS A 48 -0.72 -1.46 9.68
CA LYS A 48 -0.50 -2.12 10.98
C LYS A 48 -1.03 -3.55 10.93
N LYS A 49 -0.28 -4.46 11.55
CA LYS A 49 -0.63 -5.88 11.64
C LYS A 49 -1.91 -6.09 12.46
N LYS A 50 -2.83 -6.91 11.95
CA LYS A 50 -3.81 -7.62 12.78
C LYS A 50 -3.27 -9.00 13.16
N GLU A 51 -3.76 -9.55 14.29
CA GLU A 51 -3.21 -10.78 14.87
C GLU A 51 -3.07 -11.91 13.85
N ASN A 52 -1.94 -12.63 13.90
CA ASN A 52 -1.57 -13.75 13.02
C ASN A 52 -1.26 -13.48 11.54
N GLU A 53 -1.22 -12.22 11.07
CA GLU A 53 -0.87 -11.96 9.67
C GLU A 53 0.63 -11.73 9.43
N ASN A 54 1.11 -12.10 8.23
CA ASN A 54 2.45 -11.79 7.78
C ASN A 54 2.45 -10.42 7.06
N LEU A 55 3.00 -9.41 7.72
CA LEU A 55 3.09 -8.02 7.20
C LEU A 55 3.80 -7.90 5.86
N GLU A 56 4.75 -8.79 5.59
CA GLU A 56 5.47 -8.81 4.32
C GLU A 56 4.52 -9.18 3.18
N ILE A 57 3.74 -10.25 3.37
CA ILE A 57 2.73 -10.70 2.40
C ILE A 57 1.69 -9.60 2.19
N VAL A 58 1.19 -8.99 3.27
CA VAL A 58 0.21 -7.90 3.18
C VAL A 58 0.78 -6.71 2.41
N GLY A 59 2.04 -6.35 2.66
CA GLY A 59 2.68 -5.24 1.94
C GLY A 59 2.88 -5.53 0.45
N TYR A 60 3.22 -6.75 0.08
CA TYR A 60 3.27 -7.17 -1.33
C TYR A 60 1.89 -7.17 -1.97
N GLN A 61 0.86 -7.70 -1.30
CA GLN A 61 -0.52 -7.65 -1.78
C GLN A 61 -1.00 -6.22 -2.02
N PHE A 62 -0.64 -5.28 -1.14
CA PHE A 62 -0.96 -3.87 -1.33
C PHE A 62 -0.24 -3.28 -2.56
N CYS A 63 1.03 -3.62 -2.76
CA CYS A 63 1.78 -3.18 -3.93
C CYS A 63 1.22 -3.75 -5.24
N ASP A 64 0.84 -5.03 -5.25
CA ASP A 64 0.23 -5.68 -6.41
C ASP A 64 -1.13 -5.06 -6.75
N TYR A 65 -1.93 -4.76 -5.72
CA TYR A 65 -3.21 -4.08 -5.91
C TYR A 65 -3.04 -2.66 -6.45
N LEU A 66 -2.03 -1.92 -5.97
CA LEU A 66 -1.69 -0.62 -6.54
C LEU A 66 -1.34 -0.74 -8.03
N LEU A 67 -0.57 -1.76 -8.42
CA LEU A 67 -0.19 -1.98 -9.82
C LEU A 67 -1.41 -2.35 -10.69
N SER A 68 -2.31 -3.20 -10.20
CA SER A 68 -3.52 -3.57 -10.93
C SER A 68 -4.42 -2.37 -11.19
N LEU A 69 -4.56 -1.46 -10.21
CA LEU A 69 -5.34 -0.23 -10.39
C LEU A 69 -4.74 0.70 -11.46
N ILE A 70 -3.41 0.81 -11.54
CA ILE A 70 -2.76 1.61 -12.59
C ILE A 70 -3.01 0.99 -13.97
N GLN A 71 -2.92 -0.34 -14.09
CA GLN A 71 -3.20 -1.06 -15.33
C GLN A 71 -4.66 -0.91 -15.78
N GLU A 72 -5.61 -1.01 -14.84
CA GLU A 72 -7.04 -0.83 -15.14
C GLU A 72 -7.39 0.59 -15.62
N GLU A 73 -6.70 1.62 -15.11
CA GLU A 73 -6.88 3.00 -15.59
C GLU A 73 -6.10 3.31 -16.88
N GLY A 74 -5.36 2.35 -17.43
CA GLY A 74 -4.58 2.53 -18.66
C GLY A 74 -3.43 3.54 -18.51
N LEU A 75 -2.91 3.68 -17.29
CA LEU A 75 -1.86 4.65 -16.96
C LEU A 75 -0.44 4.12 -17.19
N ILE A 76 -0.29 2.82 -17.48
CA ILE A 76 0.93 2.11 -17.92
C ILE A 76 0.59 0.97 -18.87
#